data_AF-A0A3M1G1N3-F1
#
_entry.id   AF-A0A3M1G1N3-F1
#
_cell.length_a   1.000
_cell.length_b   1.000
_cell.length_c   1.000
_cell.angle_alpha   90.00
_cell.angle_beta   90.00
_cell.angle_gamma   90.00
#
_symmetry.space_group_name_H-M   'P 1'
#
loop_
_entity.id
_entity.type
_entity.pdbx_description
1 polymer ?
#
loop_
_entity_poly.entity_id
_entity_poly.type
_entity_poly.pdbx_seq_one_letter_code
_entity_poly.pdbx_strand_id
1 'polypeptide(L)'
;SVSQLNLYLRASGTGFGPSDEAVLRKYEKVLSSNYCRPGCSLCETRCPESVPVANILRYRHYHLNYGQKDLALQAYRRLHKDGSGCESCRTRACQLACPYNIQIPGLVSEWHKSIKRFFV
;
A
#
# COMPACT_ATOMS: atom_id res chain seq x y z
N SER A 1 5.27 -12.59 -6.75
CA SER A 1 4.98 -13.76 -7.61
C SER A 1 5.58 -14.99 -6.97
N VAL A 2 4.91 -16.15 -7.03
CA VAL A 2 5.46 -17.45 -6.56
C VAL A 2 6.81 -17.76 -7.22
N SER A 3 7.03 -17.30 -8.45
CA SER A 3 8.31 -17.45 -9.15
C SER A 3 9.50 -16.80 -8.43
N GLN A 4 9.27 -15.78 -7.60
CA GLN A 4 10.32 -15.11 -6.82
C GLN A 4 10.73 -15.90 -5.56
N LEU A 5 9.93 -16.88 -5.14
CA LEU A 5 10.22 -17.69 -3.95
C LEU A 5 11.36 -18.68 -4.19
N ASN A 6 11.59 -19.10 -5.44
CA ASN A 6 12.63 -20.08 -5.80
C ASN A 6 14.03 -19.70 -5.31
N LEU A 7 14.33 -18.39 -5.25
CA LEU A 7 15.61 -17.88 -4.74
C LEU A 7 15.76 -18.15 -3.24
N TYR A 8 14.71 -17.90 -2.45
CA TYR A 8 14.74 -18.01 -0.99
C TYR A 8 14.53 -19.45 -0.51
N LEU A 9 13.73 -20.23 -1.24
CA LEU A 9 13.45 -21.63 -0.88
C LEU A 9 14.71 -22.48 -0.89
N ARG A 10 15.56 -22.32 -1.90
CA ARG A 10 16.86 -23.00 -1.98
C ARG A 10 17.75 -22.67 -0.77
N ALA A 11 17.73 -21.43 -0.30
CA ALA A 11 18.51 -20.99 0.86
C ALA A 11 17.91 -21.47 2.21
N SER A 12 16.61 -21.74 2.26
CA SER A 12 15.91 -22.12 3.50
C SER A 12 16.06 -23.58 3.90
N GLY A 13 16.52 -24.46 3.00
CA GLY A 13 16.63 -25.90 3.25
C GLY A 13 15.28 -26.64 3.37
N THR A 14 14.16 -25.94 3.33
CA THR A 14 12.80 -26.50 3.39
C THR A 14 12.18 -26.61 2.00
N GLY A 15 11.47 -27.70 1.74
CA GLY A 15 10.71 -27.89 0.51
C GLY A 15 9.49 -26.96 0.43
N PHE A 16 9.16 -26.53 -0.78
CA PHE A 16 7.93 -25.79 -1.08
C PHE A 16 7.08 -26.61 -2.03
N GLY A 17 5.87 -26.94 -1.59
CA GLY A 17 4.97 -27.79 -2.34
C GLY A 17 3.70 -27.07 -2.83
N PRO A 18 2.87 -27.78 -3.62
CA PRO A 18 1.57 -27.27 -4.08
C PRO A 18 0.66 -26.80 -2.94
N SER A 19 0.74 -27.44 -1.77
CA SER A 19 -0.04 -27.08 -0.57
C SER A 19 0.37 -25.71 -0.01
N ASP A 20 1.67 -25.44 0.09
CA ASP A 20 2.19 -24.13 0.52
C ASP A 20 1.77 -23.04 -0.46
N GLU A 21 1.88 -23.33 -1.75
CA GLU A 21 1.46 -22.42 -2.81
C GLU A 21 -0.04 -22.11 -2.75
N ALA A 22 -0.88 -23.10 -2.46
CA ALA A 22 -2.32 -22.89 -2.27
C ALA A 22 -2.62 -21.97 -1.09
N VAL A 23 -1.89 -22.11 0.01
CA VAL A 23 -1.99 -21.20 1.17
C VAL A 23 -1.59 -19.77 0.77
N LEU A 24 -0.45 -19.60 0.08
CA LEU A 24 0.00 -18.28 -0.36
C LEU A 24 -0.98 -17.61 -1.32
N ARG A 25 -1.54 -18.34 -2.28
CA ARG A 25 -2.59 -17.82 -3.18
C ARG A 25 -3.83 -17.36 -2.43
N LYS A 26 -4.23 -18.07 -1.37
CA LYS A 26 -5.36 -17.66 -0.52
C LYS A 26 -5.07 -16.32 0.15
N TYR A 27 -3.89 -16.16 0.75
CA TYR A 27 -3.50 -14.89 1.36
C TYR A 27 -3.36 -13.76 0.34
N GLU A 28 -2.80 -14.04 -0.84
CA GLU A 28 -2.69 -13.05 -1.92
C GLU A 28 -4.09 -12.54 -2.32
N LYS A 29 -5.06 -13.42 -2.50
CA LYS A 29 -6.43 -13.03 -2.86
C LYS A 29 -7.09 -12.13 -1.81
N VAL A 30 -6.86 -12.39 -0.52
CA VAL A 30 -7.45 -11.63 0.59
C VAL A 30 -6.76 -10.28 0.79
N LEU A 31 -5.43 -10.23 0.64
CA LEU A 31 -4.65 -9.04 1.02
C LEU A 31 -4.42 -8.06 -0.14
N SER A 32 -4.48 -8.52 -1.39
CA SER A 32 -4.06 -7.69 -2.53
C SER A 32 -4.87 -6.42 -2.72
N SER A 33 -6.17 -6.42 -2.42
CA SER A 33 -7.05 -5.25 -2.59
C SER A 33 -6.86 -4.15 -1.53
N ASN A 34 -6.11 -4.43 -0.45
CA ASN A 34 -5.81 -3.48 0.64
C ASN A 34 -4.30 -3.22 0.80
N TYR A 35 -3.47 -3.81 -0.06
CA TYR A 35 -2.02 -3.69 0.01
C TYR A 35 -1.45 -3.00 -1.22
N CYS A 36 -0.99 -1.76 -1.03
CA CYS A 36 -0.19 -1.06 -2.03
C CYS A 36 1.22 -1.66 -2.04
N ARG A 37 1.63 -2.22 -3.18
CA ARG A 37 2.98 -2.74 -3.37
C ARG A 37 3.97 -1.57 -3.42
N PRO A 38 4.85 -1.40 -2.41
CA PRO A 38 5.75 -0.24 -2.36
C PRO A 38 6.64 -0.17 -3.59
N GLY A 39 6.89 1.03 -4.10
CA GLY A 39 7.76 1.28 -5.26
C GLY A 39 7.09 1.13 -6.64
N CYS A 40 5.78 0.84 -6.71
CA CYS A 40 5.08 0.75 -8.00
C CYS A 40 4.83 2.12 -8.65
N SER A 41 4.27 3.09 -7.92
CA SER A 41 4.00 4.48 -8.35
C SER A 41 3.22 4.70 -9.66
N LEU A 42 2.79 3.65 -10.38
CA LEU A 42 2.06 3.76 -11.67
C LEU A 42 0.79 4.62 -11.60
N CYS A 43 0.14 4.64 -10.44
CA CYS A 43 -1.10 5.39 -10.23
C CYS A 43 -0.90 6.91 -10.04
N GLU A 44 0.32 7.35 -9.71
CA GLU A 44 0.59 8.75 -9.31
C GLU A 44 0.50 9.70 -10.50
N THR A 45 0.92 9.26 -11.70
CA THR A 45 0.81 10.03 -12.95
C THR A 45 -0.63 10.28 -13.39
N ARG A 46 -1.59 9.53 -12.84
CA ARG A 46 -3.03 9.68 -13.11
C ARG A 46 -3.76 10.47 -12.03
N CYS A 47 -3.08 10.88 -10.96
CA CYS A 47 -3.69 11.64 -9.89
C CYS A 47 -3.79 13.12 -10.28
N PRO A 48 -5.00 13.69 -10.47
CA PRO A 48 -5.15 15.12 -10.78
C PRO A 48 -4.69 16.01 -9.62
N GLU A 49 -4.71 15.46 -8.41
CA GLU A 49 -4.25 16.13 -7.20
C GLU A 49 -2.75 15.93 -6.95
N SER A 50 -2.02 15.16 -7.77
CA SER A 50 -0.60 14.88 -7.54
C SER A 50 -0.28 14.36 -6.12
N VAL A 51 -1.20 13.57 -5.54
CA VAL A 51 -1.01 12.97 -4.22
C VAL A 51 0.07 11.87 -4.31
N PRO A 52 1.08 11.85 -3.42
CA PRO A 52 2.13 10.83 -3.41
C PRO A 52 1.63 9.51 -2.80
N VAL A 53 0.71 8.84 -3.52
CA VAL A 53 -0.02 7.64 -3.08
C VAL A 53 0.91 6.55 -2.56
N ALA A 54 2.01 6.25 -3.27
CA ALA A 54 2.91 5.16 -2.90
C ALA A 54 3.58 5.42 -1.55
N ASN A 55 3.96 6.68 -1.28
CA ASN A 55 4.53 7.07 0.01
C ASN A 55 3.49 7.05 1.14
N ILE A 56 2.30 7.61 0.90
CA ILE A 56 1.23 7.63 1.90
C ILE A 56 0.85 6.21 2.32
N LEU A 57 0.62 5.31 1.36
CA LEU A 57 0.22 3.94 1.66
C LEU A 57 1.37 3.11 2.26
N ARG A 58 2.64 3.44 1.96
CA ARG A 58 3.80 2.88 2.66
C ARG A 58 3.83 3.32 4.13
N TYR A 59 3.58 4.58 4.42
CA TYR A 59 3.55 5.07 5.81
C TYR A 59 2.35 4.54 6.58
N ARG A 60 1.20 4.35 5.91
CA ARG A 60 0.08 3.59 6.46
C ARG A 60 0.51 2.20 6.89
N HIS A 61 1.27 1.49 6.07
CA HIS A 61 1.79 0.17 6.39
C HIS A 61 2.76 0.18 7.59
N TYR A 62 3.66 1.16 7.66
CA TYR A 62 4.53 1.35 8.84
C TYR A 62 3.71 1.54 10.12
N HIS A 63 2.65 2.34 10.07
CA HIS A 63 1.78 2.57 11.21
C HIS A 63 0.97 1.32 11.59
N LEU A 64 0.21 0.76 10.65
CA LEU A 64 -0.81 -0.24 10.95
C LEU A 64 -0.28 -1.68 11.00
N ASN A 65 0.78 -1.99 10.26
CA ASN A 65 1.26 -3.36 10.11
C ASN A 65 2.59 -3.60 10.84
N TYR A 66 3.46 -2.60 10.95
CA TYR A 66 4.76 -2.74 11.62
C TYR A 66 4.82 -2.12 13.01
N GLY A 67 3.75 -1.45 13.47
CA GLY A 67 3.74 -0.76 14.77
C GLY A 67 4.69 0.45 14.82
N GLN A 68 5.24 0.88 13.69
CA GLN A 68 6.20 1.97 13.57
C GLN A 68 5.48 3.32 13.40
N LYS A 69 4.62 3.65 14.36
CA LYS A 69 3.76 4.84 14.32
C LYS A 69 4.56 6.13 14.19
N ASP A 70 5.59 6.34 15.01
CA ASP A 70 6.34 7.60 15.01
C ASP A 70 7.09 7.81 13.69
N LEU A 71 7.69 6.76 13.14
CA LEU A 71 8.31 6.78 11.82
C LEU A 71 7.30 7.17 10.74
N ALA A 72 6.12 6.55 10.76
CA ALA A 72 5.05 6.83 9.80
C ALA A 72 4.61 8.30 9.84
N LEU A 73 4.35 8.84 11.04
CA LEU A 73 3.89 10.22 11.22
C LEU A 73 4.98 11.24 10.86
N GLN A 74 6.23 11.00 11.27
CA GLN A 74 7.36 11.87 10.90
C GLN A 74 7.59 11.88 9.38
N ALA A 75 7.51 10.72 8.72
CA ALA A 75 7.66 10.63 7.28
C ALA A 75 6.48 11.28 6.54
N TYR A 76 5.26 11.16 7.06
CA TYR A 76 4.07 11.80 6.51
C TYR A 76 4.13 13.33 6.56
N ARG A 77 4.57 13.90 7.70
CA ARG A 77 4.75 15.36 7.86
C ARG A 77 5.70 15.99 6.83
N ARG A 78 6.65 15.21 6.30
CA ARG A 78 7.64 15.68 5.33
C ARG A 78 7.17 15.59 3.87
N LEU A 79 5.95 15.12 3.62
CA LEU A 79 5.42 15.04 2.26
C LEU A 79 5.11 16.45 1.73
N HIS A 80 5.36 16.65 0.44
CA HIS A 80 5.00 17.89 -0.26
C HIS A 80 3.48 18.07 -0.41
N LYS A 81 2.72 16.97 -0.37
CA LYS A 81 1.26 16.98 -0.40
C LYS A 81 0.72 15.83 0.45
N ASP A 82 -0.32 16.12 1.23
CA ASP A 82 -0.98 15.17 2.10
C ASP A 82 -2.12 14.42 1.37
N GLY A 83 -2.89 13.64 2.14
CA GLY A 83 -3.99 12.82 1.62
C GLY A 83 -5.32 13.56 1.50
N SER A 84 -5.39 14.85 1.85
CA SER A 84 -6.65 15.61 1.89
C SER A 84 -7.34 15.68 0.52
N GLY A 85 -6.56 15.75 -0.57
CA GLY A 85 -7.08 15.74 -1.94
C GLY A 85 -7.86 14.47 -2.30
N CYS A 86 -7.66 13.36 -1.58
CA CYS A 86 -8.44 12.14 -1.78
C CYS A 86 -9.83 12.17 -1.11
N GLU A 87 -10.13 13.13 -0.23
CA GLU A 87 -11.42 13.20 0.47
C GLU A 87 -12.58 13.55 -0.48
N SER A 88 -12.35 14.40 -1.47
CA SER A 88 -13.35 14.89 -2.44
C SER A 88 -13.09 14.44 -3.88
N CYS A 89 -12.05 13.63 -4.12
CA CYS A 89 -11.65 13.19 -5.45
C CYS A 89 -12.71 12.30 -6.14
N ARG A 90 -13.34 12.85 -7.18
CA ARG A 90 -14.37 12.17 -7.99
C ARG A 90 -13.80 11.36 -9.15
N THR A 91 -12.62 11.72 -9.67
CA THR A 91 -12.08 11.12 -10.91
C THR A 91 -11.64 9.68 -10.71
N ARG A 92 -11.12 9.34 -9.51
CA ARG A 92 -10.64 7.99 -9.14
C ARG A 92 -9.68 7.37 -10.18
N ALA A 93 -9.02 8.18 -11.02
CA ALA A 93 -8.22 7.71 -12.15
C ALA A 93 -7.00 6.85 -11.73
N CYS A 94 -6.45 7.12 -10.54
CA CYS A 94 -5.39 6.31 -9.94
C CYS A 94 -5.82 4.85 -9.69
N GLN A 95 -7.10 4.62 -9.36
CA GLN A 95 -7.63 3.27 -9.10
C GLN A 95 -7.72 2.46 -10.39
N LEU A 96 -8.16 3.07 -11.49
CA LEU A 96 -8.19 2.43 -12.81
C LEU A 96 -6.78 2.09 -13.33
N ALA A 97 -5.78 2.88 -12.96
CA ALA A 97 -4.39 2.63 -13.31
C ALA A 97 -3.70 1.58 -12.42
N CYS A 98 -4.37 1.10 -11.36
CA CYS A 98 -3.75 0.17 -10.43
C CYS A 98 -3.87 -1.28 -10.92
N PRO A 99 -2.75 -1.98 -11.18
CA PRO A 99 -2.79 -3.38 -11.63
C PRO A 99 -3.30 -4.35 -10.55
N TYR A 100 -3.39 -3.91 -9.30
CA TYR A 100 -3.85 -4.70 -8.16
C TYR A 100 -5.25 -4.32 -7.68
N ASN A 101 -5.93 -3.40 -8.37
CA ASN A 101 -7.31 -2.98 -8.10
C ASN A 101 -7.56 -2.53 -6.64
N ILE A 102 -6.57 -1.89 -6.02
CA ILE A 102 -6.70 -1.34 -4.66
C ILE A 102 -7.58 -0.08 -4.65
N GLN A 103 -8.36 0.12 -3.58
CA GLN A 103 -9.26 1.28 -3.43
C GLN A 103 -8.49 2.55 -3.01
N ILE A 104 -7.56 3.01 -3.87
CA ILE A 104 -6.55 4.04 -3.54
C ILE A 104 -7.13 5.25 -2.80
N PRO A 105 -8.15 5.96 -3.32
CA PRO A 105 -8.59 7.20 -2.70
C PRO A 105 -9.28 6.95 -1.36
N GLY A 106 -9.96 5.80 -1.21
CA GLY A 106 -10.53 5.38 0.07
C GLY A 106 -9.45 5.13 1.11
N LEU A 107 -8.44 4.32 0.78
CA LEU A 107 -7.36 3.97 1.70
C LEU A 107 -6.54 5.20 2.14
N VAL A 108 -6.24 6.10 1.20
CA VAL A 108 -5.52 7.35 1.49
C VAL A 108 -6.36 8.27 2.37
N SER A 109 -7.62 8.50 2.02
CA SER A 109 -8.54 9.38 2.75
C SER A 109 -8.81 8.89 4.18
N GLU A 110 -9.11 7.60 4.32
CA GLU A 110 -9.36 6.96 5.62
C GLU A 110 -8.15 7.10 6.55
N TRP A 111 -6.96 6.75 6.05
CA TRP A 111 -5.76 6.83 6.88
C TRP A 111 -5.39 8.27 7.22
N HIS A 112 -5.43 9.19 6.25
CA HIS A 112 -5.21 10.62 6.49
C HIS A 112 -6.10 11.14 7.63
N LYS A 113 -7.40 10.82 7.60
CA LYS A 113 -8.34 11.20 8.67
C LYS A 113 -7.97 10.58 10.02
N SER A 114 -7.60 9.30 10.05
CA SER A 114 -7.23 8.60 11.29
C SER A 114 -5.99 9.17 11.99
N ILE A 115 -5.08 9.80 11.23
CA ILE A 115 -3.84 10.36 11.76
C ILE A 115 -3.92 11.87 12.04
N LYS A 116 -4.95 12.58 11.56
CA LYS A 116 -5.15 14.03 11.79
C LYS A 116 -5.00 14.42 13.27
N ARG A 117 -5.57 13.60 14.17
CA ARG A 117 -5.50 13.81 15.63
C ARG A 117 -4.08 13.85 16.22
N PHE A 118 -3.06 13.42 15.48
CA PHE A 118 -1.66 13.44 15.92
C PHE A 118 -0.88 14.67 15.39
N PHE A 119 -1.56 15.56 14.68
CA PHE A 119 -0.99 16.78 14.09
C PHE A 119 -1.65 18.07 14.58
N VAL A 120 -2.63 17.95 15.49
CA VAL A 120 -3.25 19.07 16.22
C VAL A 120 -2.44 19.36 17.47
#